data_AF-A0A357YZH8-F1
#
_entry.id   AF-A0A357YZH8-F1
#
_cell.length_a   1.000
_cell.length_b   1.000
_cell.length_c   1.000
_cell.angle_alpha   90.00
_cell.angle_beta   90.00
_cell.angle_gamma   90.00
#
_symmetry.space_group_name_H-M   'P 1'
#
loop_
_entity.id
_entity.type
_entity.pdbx_description
1 polymer ?
#
loop_
_entity_poly.entity_id
_entity_poly.type
_entity_poly.pdbx_seq_one_letter_code
_entity_poly.pdbx_strand_id
1 'polypeptide(L)'
;GGVHCGIRKNAGKPDLAMVACSAPCAAAAVYTSNKVKGAPLAVTRENLKDGRAQAVICNSGNANTCTADGPAKARRMCEAAGRALGIAPRDVIVASTGVIGQPLPIEPIERAVPALAASLSRGGSLLAARAIMTTDTVVKNLDTTCTLG
;
A
#
# COMPACT_ATOMS: atom_id res chain seq x y z
N GLY A 1 -2.43 0.46 9.80
CA GLY A 1 -2.84 1.88 9.92
C GLY A 1 -3.53 2.31 8.65
N GLY A 2 -4.38 3.33 8.72
CA GLY A 2 -5.03 3.92 7.56
C GLY A 2 -5.38 5.38 7.80
N VAL A 3 -5.08 6.23 6.83
CA VAL A 3 -5.33 7.68 6.89
C VAL A 3 -5.97 8.18 5.61
N HIS A 4 -6.54 9.38 5.67
CA HIS A 4 -6.93 10.14 4.50
C HIS A 4 -5.74 10.99 4.02
N CYS A 5 -5.26 10.76 2.82
CA CYS A 5 -4.18 11.50 2.17
C CYS A 5 -4.66 12.47 1.08
N GLY A 6 -5.92 12.35 0.63
CA GLY A 6 -6.52 13.29 -0.32
C GLY A 6 -6.57 12.83 -1.78
N ILE A 7 -6.42 11.52 -2.04
CA ILE A 7 -6.69 10.94 -3.37
C ILE A 7 -8.20 10.91 -3.61
N ARG A 8 -8.97 10.62 -2.57
CA ARG A 8 -10.44 10.70 -2.60
C ARG A 8 -10.90 12.11 -2.28
N LYS A 9 -11.99 12.53 -2.91
CA LYS A 9 -12.66 13.79 -2.57
C LYS A 9 -13.33 13.77 -1.20
N ASN A 10 -13.77 12.59 -0.73
CA ASN A 10 -14.44 12.45 0.55
C ASN A 10 -13.42 12.32 1.69
N ALA A 11 -13.20 13.41 2.42
CA ALA A 11 -12.26 13.48 3.54
C ALA A 11 -12.60 12.57 4.73
N GLY A 12 -13.86 12.12 4.84
CA GLY A 12 -14.30 11.19 5.90
C GLY A 12 -13.90 9.73 5.63
N LYS A 13 -13.33 9.42 4.46
CA LYS A 13 -12.90 8.07 4.11
C LYS A 13 -11.37 8.02 3.96
N PRO A 14 -10.67 7.15 4.72
CA PRO A 14 -9.25 6.95 4.50
C PRO A 14 -9.01 6.35 3.10
N ASP A 15 -7.85 6.63 2.54
CA ASP A 15 -7.47 6.25 1.18
C ASP A 15 -5.98 5.88 1.03
N LEU A 16 -5.25 5.84 2.15
CA LEU A 16 -3.89 5.35 2.23
C LEU A 16 -3.73 4.42 3.43
N ALA A 17 -3.29 3.19 3.16
CA ALA A 17 -3.09 2.13 4.13
C ALA A 17 -1.60 1.78 4.26
N MET A 18 -1.21 1.36 5.46
CA MET A 18 0.10 0.77 5.70
C MET A 18 0.00 -0.37 6.71
N VAL A 19 0.70 -1.46 6.42
CA VAL A 19 0.95 -2.59 7.33
C VAL A 19 2.47 -2.75 7.40
N ALA A 20 3.03 -2.88 8.59
CA ALA A 20 4.46 -3.02 8.78
C ALA A 20 4.78 -4.03 9.89
N CYS A 21 5.96 -4.63 9.80
CA CYS A 21 6.54 -5.48 10.82
C CYS A 21 7.82 -4.85 11.37
N SER A 22 8.10 -5.08 12.65
CA SER A 22 9.33 -4.62 13.32
C SER A 22 10.60 -5.32 12.83
N ALA A 23 10.46 -6.43 12.10
CA ALA A 23 11.58 -7.20 11.55
C ALA A 23 11.26 -7.66 10.12
N PRO A 24 12.28 -7.94 9.28
CA PRO A 24 12.07 -8.51 7.95
C PRO A 24 11.36 -9.87 8.00
N CYS A 25 10.27 -9.99 7.24
CA CYS A 25 9.45 -11.18 7.15
C CYS A 25 9.67 -11.90 5.81
N ALA A 26 9.49 -13.22 5.81
CA ALA A 26 9.23 -13.94 4.57
C ALA A 26 7.95 -13.39 3.94
N ALA A 27 7.98 -13.09 2.65
CA ALA A 27 6.87 -12.48 1.93
C ALA A 27 6.67 -13.17 0.59
N ALA A 28 5.40 -13.42 0.26
CA ALA A 28 4.98 -14.01 -1.00
C ALA A 28 3.82 -13.19 -1.58
N ALA A 29 3.77 -13.11 -2.91
CA ALA A 29 2.70 -12.41 -3.61
C ALA A 29 2.35 -13.12 -4.90
N VAL A 30 1.05 -13.17 -5.20
CA VAL A 30 0.50 -13.56 -6.50
C VAL A 30 -0.13 -12.35 -7.16
N TYR A 31 -0.22 -12.37 -8.49
CA TYR A 31 -0.56 -11.20 -9.28
C TYR A 31 -1.57 -11.56 -10.36
N THR A 32 -2.30 -10.56 -10.86
CA THR A 32 -3.18 -10.75 -12.03
C THR A 32 -2.42 -11.30 -13.24
N SER A 33 -3.07 -12.22 -13.97
CA SER A 33 -2.62 -12.76 -15.25
C SER A 33 -3.01 -11.87 -16.45
N ASN A 34 -3.75 -10.77 -16.22
CA ASN A 34 -4.13 -9.83 -17.27
C ASN A 34 -2.88 -9.27 -17.99
N LYS A 35 -3.01 -9.02 -19.30
CA LYS A 35 -1.99 -8.34 -20.11
C LYS A 35 -1.78 -6.89 -19.66
N VAL A 36 -2.86 -6.19 -19.29
CA VAL A 36 -2.82 -4.84 -18.71
C VAL A 36 -2.61 -4.96 -17.21
N LYS A 37 -1.43 -4.55 -16.74
CA LYS A 37 -1.02 -4.64 -15.33
C LYS A 37 -0.76 -3.24 -14.78
N GLY A 38 -1.16 -3.01 -13.54
CA GLY A 38 -0.80 -1.79 -12.82
C GLY A 38 0.70 -1.67 -12.61
N ALA A 39 1.20 -0.44 -12.66
CA ALA A 39 2.60 -0.13 -12.39
C ALA A 39 3.12 -0.63 -11.02
N PRO A 40 2.36 -0.59 -9.90
CA PRO A 40 2.89 -1.05 -8.61
C PRO A 40 3.22 -2.54 -8.59
N LEU A 41 2.61 -3.36 -9.45
CA LEU A 41 2.91 -4.79 -9.51
C LEU A 41 4.34 -5.07 -10.02
N ALA A 42 4.92 -4.19 -10.85
CA ALA A 42 6.30 -4.35 -11.30
C ALA A 42 7.28 -4.05 -10.15
N VAL A 43 7.02 -2.97 -9.40
CA VAL A 43 7.84 -2.56 -8.24
C VAL A 43 7.77 -3.58 -7.11
N THR A 44 6.57 -4.08 -6.79
CA THR A 44 6.42 -5.14 -5.77
C THR A 44 7.13 -6.44 -6.17
N ARG A 45 7.09 -6.84 -7.46
CA ARG A 45 7.86 -8.00 -7.94
C ARG A 45 9.36 -7.80 -7.82
N GLU A 46 9.84 -6.59 -8.11
CA GLU A 46 11.25 -6.22 -7.97
C GLU A 46 11.70 -6.30 -6.51
N ASN A 47 10.90 -5.75 -5.59
CA ASN A 47 11.18 -5.72 -4.16
C ASN A 47 11.08 -7.10 -3.50
N LEU A 48 10.25 -8.00 -4.03
CA LEU A 48 10.12 -9.38 -3.52
C LEU A 48 11.09 -10.40 -4.16
N LYS A 49 12.11 -9.96 -4.91
CA LYS A 49 13.07 -10.88 -5.56
C LYS A 49 13.82 -11.76 -4.57
N ASP A 50 14.06 -11.28 -3.35
CA ASP A 50 14.73 -12.03 -2.28
C ASP A 50 13.74 -12.77 -1.35
N GLY A 51 12.43 -12.68 -1.65
CA GLY A 51 11.36 -13.30 -0.87
C GLY A 51 11.09 -12.63 0.48
N ARG A 52 11.50 -11.37 0.69
CA ARG A 52 11.34 -10.68 1.98
C ARG A 52 10.69 -9.31 1.83
N ALA A 53 9.99 -8.89 2.89
CA ALA A 53 9.46 -7.53 3.04
C ALA A 53 9.28 -7.19 4.53
N GLN A 54 9.22 -5.89 4.83
CA GLN A 54 8.90 -5.34 6.15
C GLN A 54 7.62 -4.51 6.16
N ALA A 55 7.21 -3.94 5.03
CA ALA A 55 5.99 -3.15 4.97
C ALA A 55 5.25 -3.28 3.65
N VAL A 56 3.93 -3.05 3.70
CA VAL A 56 3.05 -2.84 2.56
C VAL A 56 2.48 -1.43 2.66
N ILE A 57 2.55 -0.65 1.59
CA ILE A 57 1.81 0.60 1.43
C ILE A 57 0.79 0.47 0.29
N CYS A 58 -0.45 0.88 0.53
CA CYS A 58 -1.52 0.76 -0.46
C CYS A 58 -2.38 2.01 -0.51
N ASN A 59 -2.54 2.61 -1.69
CA ASN A 59 -3.49 3.70 -1.90
C ASN A 59 -4.77 3.19 -2.58
N SER A 60 -5.87 3.91 -2.36
CA SER A 60 -7.14 3.63 -3.04
C SER A 60 -7.74 4.88 -3.68
N GLY A 61 -8.56 4.69 -4.72
CA GLY A 61 -9.14 5.78 -5.53
C GLY A 61 -8.39 6.02 -6.84
N ASN A 62 -7.14 5.58 -6.95
CA ASN A 62 -6.34 5.62 -8.18
C ASN A 62 -5.54 4.31 -8.32
N ALA A 63 -5.67 3.63 -9.45
CA ALA A 63 -5.03 2.32 -9.69
C ALA A 63 -3.56 2.40 -10.12
N ASN A 64 -3.03 3.59 -10.41
CA ASN A 64 -1.69 3.79 -10.96
C ASN A 64 -1.39 2.81 -12.12
N THR A 65 -2.31 2.76 -13.08
CA THR A 65 -2.33 1.80 -14.19
C THR A 65 -2.54 2.57 -15.48
N CYS A 66 -1.81 2.19 -16.54
CA CYS A 66 -1.82 2.90 -17.83
C CYS A 66 -1.40 4.38 -17.72
N THR A 67 -0.37 4.68 -16.93
CA THR A 67 0.19 6.02 -16.72
C THR A 67 1.67 6.04 -17.10
N ALA A 68 2.15 7.16 -17.65
CA ALA A 68 3.53 7.26 -18.16
C ALA A 68 4.60 7.14 -17.05
N ASP A 69 4.33 7.69 -15.86
CA ASP A 69 5.26 7.76 -14.73
C ASP A 69 4.93 6.79 -13.59
N GLY A 70 4.04 5.83 -13.84
CA GLY A 70 3.49 4.96 -12.80
C GLY A 70 4.53 4.21 -11.97
N PRO A 71 5.53 3.54 -12.57
CA PRO A 71 6.56 2.83 -11.81
C PRO A 71 7.42 3.76 -10.95
N ALA A 72 7.74 4.96 -11.45
CA ALA A 72 8.51 5.95 -10.69
C ALA A 72 7.72 6.42 -9.46
N LYS A 73 6.42 6.69 -9.60
CA LYS A 73 5.56 7.05 -8.47
C LYS A 73 5.37 5.91 -7.47
N ALA A 74 5.26 4.67 -7.95
CA ALA A 74 5.21 3.50 -7.07
C ALA A 74 6.51 3.35 -6.25
N ARG A 75 7.69 3.59 -6.85
CA ARG A 75 8.97 3.62 -6.11
C ARG A 75 9.01 4.76 -5.09
N ARG A 76 8.54 5.95 -5.44
CA ARG A 76 8.42 7.08 -4.49
C ARG A 76 7.54 6.74 -3.28
N MET A 77 6.46 5.98 -3.45
CA MET A 77 5.67 5.48 -2.32
C MET A 77 6.49 4.56 -1.40
N CYS A 78 7.26 3.62 -1.98
CA CYS A 78 8.16 2.75 -1.23
C CYS A 78 9.25 3.55 -0.49
N GLU A 79 9.85 4.56 -1.15
CA GLU A 79 10.86 5.44 -0.55
C GLU A 79 10.31 6.28 0.59
N ALA A 80 9.13 6.87 0.41
CA ALA A 80 8.46 7.63 1.47
C ALA A 80 8.17 6.75 2.68
N ALA A 81 7.60 5.55 2.46
CA ALA A 81 7.31 4.59 3.52
C ALA A 81 8.58 4.09 4.22
N GLY A 82 9.61 3.73 3.44
CA GLY A 82 10.89 3.27 3.96
C GLY A 82 11.55 4.33 4.85
N ARG A 83 11.58 5.58 4.38
CA ARG A 83 12.10 6.72 5.15
C ARG A 83 11.34 6.93 6.46
N ALA A 84 10.01 6.89 6.43
CA ALA A 84 9.18 7.11 7.62
C ALA A 84 9.27 5.96 8.65
N LEU A 85 9.57 4.74 8.18
CA LEU A 85 9.72 3.56 9.04
C LEU A 85 11.19 3.27 9.42
N GLY A 86 12.16 3.96 8.83
CA GLY A 86 13.59 3.70 9.03
C GLY A 86 14.06 2.36 8.43
N ILE A 87 13.45 1.92 7.33
CA ILE A 87 13.77 0.66 6.63
C ILE A 87 14.18 0.93 5.18
N ALA A 88 14.81 -0.05 4.50
CA ALA A 88 15.18 0.14 3.11
C ALA A 88 13.92 0.19 2.22
N PRO A 89 13.87 1.06 1.18
CA PRO A 89 12.73 1.12 0.26
C PRO A 89 12.42 -0.21 -0.44
N ARG A 90 13.44 -1.04 -0.65
CA ARG A 90 13.28 -2.40 -1.20
C ARG A 90 12.54 -3.36 -0.28
N ASP A 91 12.52 -3.10 1.03
CA ASP A 91 11.76 -3.89 2.01
C ASP A 91 10.27 -3.44 2.08
N VAL A 92 9.85 -2.50 1.23
CA VAL A 92 8.47 -2.02 1.15
C VAL A 92 7.82 -2.50 -0.14
N ILE A 93 6.73 -3.25 -0.05
CA ILE A 93 5.90 -3.57 -1.22
C ILE A 93 4.73 -2.61 -1.36
N VAL A 94 4.28 -2.38 -2.59
CA VAL A 94 3.31 -1.34 -2.94
C VAL A 94 2.12 -1.88 -3.73
N ALA A 95 0.93 -1.35 -3.44
CA ALA A 95 -0.29 -1.61 -4.19
C ALA A 95 -1.08 -0.32 -4.44
N SER A 96 -1.91 -0.32 -5.48
CA SER A 96 -2.80 0.77 -5.84
C SER A 96 -4.09 0.20 -6.41
N THR A 97 -5.24 0.81 -6.06
CA THR A 97 -6.55 0.40 -6.59
C THR A 97 -7.45 1.61 -6.85
N GLY A 98 -8.28 1.56 -7.90
CA GLY A 98 -9.20 2.64 -8.25
C GLY A 98 -9.27 2.89 -9.75
N VAL A 99 -9.36 4.16 -10.13
CA VAL A 99 -9.52 4.56 -11.53
C VAL A 99 -8.23 4.28 -12.33
N ILE A 100 -8.38 3.70 -13.52
CA ILE A 100 -7.28 3.42 -14.48
C ILE A 100 -7.08 4.62 -15.42
N GLY A 101 -5.84 4.86 -15.85
CA GLY A 101 -5.50 5.90 -16.84
C GLY A 101 -5.37 7.31 -16.27
N GLN A 102 -5.57 7.49 -14.96
CA GLN A 102 -5.41 8.77 -14.28
C GLN A 102 -4.03 8.84 -13.61
N PRO A 103 -3.23 9.90 -13.82
CA PRO A 103 -1.96 10.08 -13.11
C PRO A 103 -2.17 10.02 -11.60
N LEU A 104 -1.34 9.24 -10.91
CA LEU A 104 -1.36 9.19 -9.45
C LEU A 104 -0.85 10.53 -8.88
N PRO A 105 -1.62 11.26 -8.05
CA PRO A 105 -1.09 12.40 -7.31
C PRO A 105 -0.21 11.87 -6.16
N ILE A 106 1.10 12.02 -6.29
CA ILE A 106 2.07 11.40 -5.37
C ILE A 106 2.38 12.29 -4.16
N GLU A 107 2.32 13.60 -4.33
CA GLU A 107 2.62 14.60 -3.30
C GLU A 107 1.71 14.46 -2.06
N PRO A 108 0.37 14.23 -2.20
CA PRO A 108 -0.49 14.00 -1.03
C PRO A 108 -0.14 12.71 -0.28
N ILE A 109 0.29 11.66 -0.99
CA ILE A 109 0.75 10.41 -0.37
C ILE A 109 2.01 10.68 0.45
N GLU A 110 3.03 11.26 -0.16
CA GLU A 110 4.32 11.54 0.50
C GLU A 110 4.15 12.39 1.75
N ARG A 111 3.27 13.41 1.70
CA ARG A 111 2.95 14.26 2.85
C ARG A 111 2.23 13.51 3.97
N ALA A 112 1.38 12.53 3.65
CA ALA A 112 0.60 11.79 4.63
C ALA A 112 1.35 10.61 5.27
N VAL A 113 2.38 10.09 4.60
CA VAL A 113 3.14 8.90 5.04
C VAL A 113 3.73 9.03 6.45
N PRO A 114 4.35 10.15 6.87
CA PRO A 114 4.86 10.29 8.23
C PRO A 114 3.78 10.12 9.31
N ALA A 115 2.61 10.75 9.13
CA ALA A 115 1.48 10.61 10.05
C ALA A 115 0.89 9.19 10.02
N LEU A 116 0.84 8.57 8.84
CA LEU A 116 0.41 7.18 8.71
C LEU A 116 1.34 6.22 9.47
N ALA A 117 2.66 6.38 9.33
CA ALA A 117 3.65 5.58 10.05
C ALA A 117 3.52 5.75 11.57
N ALA A 118 3.34 6.99 12.05
CA ALA A 118 3.11 7.26 13.46
C ALA A 118 1.79 6.68 14.01
N SER A 119 0.78 6.49 13.14
CA SER A 119 -0.52 5.90 13.53
C SER A 119 -0.55 4.37 13.55
N LEU A 120 0.55 3.69 13.21
CA LEU A 120 0.61 2.24 13.20
C LEU A 120 0.40 1.67 14.61
N SER A 121 -0.48 0.67 14.71
CA SER A 121 -0.76 -0.02 15.96
C SER A 121 -1.19 -1.46 15.68
N ARG A 122 -1.07 -2.34 16.69
CA ARG A 122 -1.52 -3.75 16.59
C ARG A 122 -3.03 -3.87 16.32
N GLY A 123 -3.84 -2.91 16.76
CA GLY A 123 -5.28 -2.83 16.48
C GLY A 123 -5.65 -2.07 15.20
N GLY A 124 -4.67 -1.62 14.41
CA GLY A 124 -4.89 -0.74 13.26
C GLY A 124 -5.33 -1.44 11.97
N SER A 125 -5.74 -2.71 12.03
CA SER A 125 -6.15 -3.52 10.87
C SER A 125 -7.43 -3.00 10.22
N LEU A 126 -8.45 -2.67 11.02
CA LEU A 126 -9.73 -2.12 10.51
C LEU A 126 -9.55 -0.79 9.76
N LEU A 127 -8.63 0.07 10.22
CA LEU A 127 -8.31 1.31 9.52
C LEU A 127 -7.63 1.05 8.18
N ALA A 128 -6.70 0.10 8.13
CA ALA A 128 -6.06 -0.32 6.88
C ALA A 128 -7.09 -0.91 5.90
N ALA A 129 -7.99 -1.79 6.37
CA ALA A 129 -9.05 -2.39 5.57
C ALA A 129 -9.99 -1.33 4.98
N ARG A 130 -10.41 -0.33 5.79
CA ARG A 130 -11.22 0.79 5.31
C ARG A 130 -10.49 1.64 4.27
N ALA A 131 -9.19 1.83 4.43
CA ALA A 131 -8.38 2.68 3.55
C ALA A 131 -8.19 2.11 2.14
N ILE A 132 -8.30 0.79 1.96
CA ILE A 132 -8.14 0.13 0.65
C ILE A 132 -9.47 -0.06 -0.12
N MET A 133 -10.62 0.04 0.55
CA MET A 133 -11.95 -0.13 -0.06
C MET A 133 -12.17 0.84 -1.20
N THR A 134 -12.73 0.44 -2.34
CA THR A 134 -13.10 1.35 -3.44
C THR A 134 -14.62 1.58 -3.49
N THR A 135 -15.31 0.80 -4.32
CA THR A 135 -16.79 0.76 -4.40
C THR A 135 -17.39 -0.25 -3.43
N ASP A 136 -16.56 -0.89 -2.59
CA ASP A 136 -16.99 -1.77 -1.53
C ASP A 136 -18.06 -1.11 -0.64
N THR A 137 -19.14 -1.83 -0.38
CA THR A 137 -20.23 -1.38 0.51
C THR A 137 -19.98 -1.75 1.97
N VAL A 138 -19.12 -2.75 2.21
CA VAL A 138 -18.80 -3.28 3.54
C VAL A 138 -17.29 -3.51 3.69
N VAL A 139 -16.78 -3.28 4.89
CA VAL A 139 -15.39 -3.54 5.28
C VAL A 139 -15.20 -5.06 5.42
N LYS A 140 -14.07 -5.58 4.93
CA LYS A 140 -13.70 -7.00 5.03
C LYS A 140 -12.42 -7.11 5.86
N ASN A 141 -12.46 -7.85 6.96
CA ASN A 141 -11.33 -8.10 7.86
C ASN A 141 -11.52 -9.45 8.55
N LEU A 142 -10.45 -10.23 8.69
CA LEU A 142 -10.47 -11.56 9.31
C LEU A 142 -9.17 -11.78 10.07
N ASP A 143 -9.26 -12.42 11.24
CA ASP A 143 -8.15 -12.94 12.01
C ASP A 143 -8.45 -14.39 12.43
N THR A 144 -7.39 -15.19 12.58
CA THR A 144 -7.49 -16.59 12.99
C THR A 144 -6.26 -16.97 13.82
N THR A 145 -6.41 -17.96 14.70
CA THR A 145 -5.33 -18.47 15.55
C THR A 145 -5.15 -19.96 15.27
N CYS A 146 -3.90 -20.41 15.19
CA CYS A 146 -3.57 -21.82 15.08
C CYS A 146 -2.42 -22.16 16.06
N THR A 147 -2.37 -23.42 16.48
CA THR A 147 -1.29 -23.95 17.31
C THR A 147 -0.32 -24.68 16.40
N LEU A 148 0.96 -24.31 16.48
CA LEU A 148 2.06 -25.05 15.86
C LEU A 148 2.62 -26.00 16.93
N GLY A 149 2.90 -27.24 16.54
CA GLY A 149 3.36 -28.32 17.45
C GLY A 149 4.66 -28.02 18.17
#